data_AF-A0A353NDN7-F1
#
_entry.id   AF-A0A353NDN7-F1
#
_cell.length_a   1.000
_cell.length_b   1.000
_cell.length_c   1.000
_cell.angle_alpha   90.00
_cell.angle_beta   90.00
_cell.angle_gamma   90.00
#
_symmetry.space_group_name_H-M   'P 1'
#
loop_
_entity.id
_entity.type
_entity.pdbx_description
1 polymer ?
#
loop_
_entity_poly.entity_id
_entity_poly.type
_entity_poly.pdbx_seq_one_letter_code
_entity_poly.pdbx_strand_id
1 'polypeptide(L)'
;MSIGGFLYWQYFSPKLAEQQKLSLNGAEPTTVAPPPAAGFKAELPHQPIQSSGEGTLPTPTTGEHSSSQNAEAEDKNTPAESSETGTLSPTATDPQQLITELNAFYTHLDQQAYMRDFGLKEPSKTHFSKLLQKLIDNPPVVIRETDDLLTLLKNTAHFYRILDKENITVLKGILDRDRKSFEQILKTFYGLTYHPEYLQKEYSLTLPLDALHDYAAFFLNTIGGKLYLFRRDSASRMTVSYYAILVIDRANQEGNNPHGIDLRPAIDSLIEEIENTGKNLKFRDEYLDNLYDLKEKYN
;
A
#
# COMPACT_ATOMS: atom_id res chain seq x y z
N MET A 1 -5.61 7.54 -18.92
CA MET A 1 -6.60 6.44 -18.92
C MET A 1 -5.87 5.19 -19.42
N SER A 2 -5.59 4.23 -18.54
CA SER A 2 -4.75 3.08 -18.88
C SER A 2 -5.58 1.96 -19.53
N ILE A 3 -5.10 1.47 -20.67
CA ILE A 3 -5.74 0.52 -21.60
C ILE A 3 -5.92 -0.89 -20.99
N GLY A 4 -5.35 -1.16 -19.81
CA GLY A 4 -5.48 -2.44 -19.11
C GLY A 4 -6.86 -2.73 -18.49
N GLY A 5 -7.75 -1.74 -18.38
CA GLY A 5 -9.08 -1.89 -17.78
C GLY A 5 -10.15 -2.49 -18.69
N PHE A 6 -9.94 -2.51 -20.01
CA PHE A 6 -11.00 -2.83 -20.98
C PHE A 6 -11.20 -4.35 -21.19
N LEU A 7 -10.13 -5.14 -21.02
CA LEU A 7 -10.19 -6.59 -21.30
C LEU A 7 -10.83 -7.41 -20.16
N TYR A 8 -11.01 -6.86 -18.97
CA TYR A 8 -11.57 -7.60 -17.83
C TYR A 8 -13.10 -7.47 -17.69
N TRP A 9 -13.71 -6.43 -18.28
CA TRP A 9 -15.16 -6.19 -18.14
C TRP A 9 -16.00 -7.13 -19.01
N GLN A 10 -15.44 -7.63 -20.13
CA GLN A 10 -16.20 -8.40 -21.12
C GLN A 10 -16.38 -9.88 -20.76
N TYR A 11 -15.62 -10.43 -19.80
CA TYR A 11 -15.64 -11.88 -19.52
C TYR A 11 -16.49 -12.32 -18.31
N PHE A 12 -17.02 -11.40 -17.49
CA PHE A 12 -17.62 -11.77 -16.19
C PHE A 12 -18.98 -11.11 -15.84
N SER A 13 -19.79 -10.74 -16.84
CA SER A 13 -21.20 -10.34 -16.62
C SER A 13 -22.18 -11.34 -17.27
N PRO A 14 -22.73 -12.32 -16.53
CA PRO A 14 -23.73 -13.25 -17.08
C PRO A 14 -25.12 -12.60 -17.28
N LYS A 15 -25.30 -11.31 -16.98
CA LYS A 15 -26.62 -10.64 -17.00
C LYS A 15 -26.95 -9.80 -18.24
N LEU A 16 -26.08 -9.72 -19.26
CA LEU A 16 -26.44 -9.05 -20.53
C LEU A 16 -26.87 -10.00 -21.66
N ALA A 17 -26.56 -11.30 -21.57
CA ALA A 17 -26.90 -12.27 -22.61
C ALA A 17 -28.40 -12.64 -22.64
N GLU A 18 -29.15 -12.33 -21.59
CA GLU A 18 -30.56 -12.69 -21.47
C GLU A 18 -31.53 -11.58 -21.94
N GLN A 19 -31.07 -10.33 -22.00
CA GLN A 19 -31.87 -9.22 -22.58
C GLN A 19 -31.74 -9.09 -24.11
N GLN A 20 -30.73 -9.70 -24.74
CA GLN A 20 -30.60 -9.73 -26.20
C GLN A 20 -31.30 -10.91 -26.88
N LYS A 21 -31.78 -11.92 -26.13
CA LYS A 21 -32.55 -13.04 -26.69
C LYS A 21 -34.05 -12.76 -26.87
N LEU A 22 -34.56 -11.61 -26.42
CA LEU A 22 -35.98 -11.24 -26.56
C LEU A 22 -36.28 -10.22 -27.68
N SER A 23 -35.29 -9.81 -28.48
CA SER A 23 -35.49 -8.76 -29.50
C SER A 23 -35.21 -9.18 -30.95
N LEU A 24 -35.04 -10.46 -31.25
CA LEU A 24 -34.78 -10.94 -32.62
C LEU A 24 -35.81 -11.97 -33.04
N ASN A 25 -37.02 -11.48 -33.36
CA ASN A 25 -37.97 -12.14 -34.24
C ASN A 25 -38.66 -11.04 -35.06
N GLY A 26 -38.17 -10.81 -36.29
CA GLY A 26 -38.84 -9.94 -37.24
C GLY A 26 -37.93 -9.35 -38.30
N ALA A 27 -38.16 -9.79 -39.55
CA ALA A 27 -37.80 -9.20 -40.83
C ALA A 27 -36.48 -9.63 -41.52
N GLU A 28 -36.69 -10.13 -42.74
CA GLU A 28 -35.76 -10.56 -43.78
C GLU A 28 -34.96 -9.43 -44.46
N PRO A 29 -33.93 -9.74 -45.26
CA PRO A 29 -32.81 -8.84 -45.54
C PRO A 29 -33.01 -7.99 -46.80
N THR A 30 -32.48 -6.77 -46.78
CA THR A 30 -32.24 -5.99 -48.01
C THR A 30 -30.74 -5.77 -48.18
N THR A 31 -30.22 -6.29 -49.29
CA THR A 31 -28.86 -6.15 -49.81
C THR A 31 -28.53 -4.70 -50.17
N VAL A 32 -27.43 -4.16 -49.62
CA VAL A 32 -26.72 -3.00 -50.20
C VAL A 32 -25.20 -3.24 -50.08
N ALA A 33 -24.51 -3.02 -51.19
CA ALA A 33 -23.08 -3.24 -51.41
C ALA A 33 -22.16 -2.21 -50.69
N PRO A 34 -20.87 -2.53 -50.46
CA PRO A 34 -19.95 -1.65 -49.72
C PRO A 34 -19.24 -0.64 -50.64
N PRO A 35 -18.93 0.58 -50.17
CA PRO A 35 -17.99 1.47 -50.82
C PRO A 35 -16.52 1.21 -50.40
N PRO A 36 -15.54 1.63 -51.22
CA PRO A 36 -14.18 1.11 -51.20
C PRO A 36 -13.22 1.82 -50.22
N ALA A 37 -12.14 1.10 -49.93
CA ALA A 37 -11.04 1.49 -49.06
C ALA A 37 -10.17 2.63 -49.62
N ALA A 38 -9.88 3.62 -48.78
CA ALA A 38 -8.74 4.53 -48.87
C ALA A 38 -8.05 4.47 -47.48
N GLY A 39 -6.79 4.09 -47.32
CA GLY A 39 -5.63 4.58 -48.03
C GLY A 39 -4.91 5.63 -47.17
N PHE A 40 -4.54 5.29 -45.93
CA PHE A 40 -3.75 6.18 -45.07
C PHE A 40 -2.25 5.87 -45.23
N LYS A 41 -1.55 6.78 -45.92
CA LYS A 41 -0.10 6.86 -45.97
C LYS A 41 0.42 7.46 -44.65
N ALA A 42 1.44 6.83 -44.08
CA ALA A 42 2.24 7.36 -42.99
C ALA A 42 3.31 8.31 -43.57
N GLU A 43 3.44 9.50 -42.99
CA GLU A 43 4.52 10.43 -43.29
C GLU A 43 5.05 11.03 -41.98
N LEU A 44 6.24 10.55 -41.58
CA LEU A 44 7.07 11.08 -40.49
C LEU A 44 7.93 12.23 -41.06
N PRO A 45 8.08 13.36 -40.35
CA PRO A 45 9.19 14.27 -40.61
C PRO A 45 10.34 13.98 -39.65
N HIS A 46 11.46 13.51 -40.21
CA HIS A 46 12.80 13.72 -39.68
C HIS A 46 13.27 15.13 -40.04
N GLN A 47 13.96 15.82 -39.11
CA GLN A 47 15.17 16.65 -39.32
C GLN A 47 15.61 17.33 -37.99
N PRO A 48 16.85 17.85 -37.85
CA PRO A 48 18.06 17.08 -37.61
C PRO A 48 18.86 17.57 -36.38
N ILE A 49 19.82 16.76 -35.96
CA ILE A 49 20.85 17.08 -34.97
C ILE A 49 21.79 18.16 -35.52
N GLN A 50 22.07 19.20 -34.73
CA GLN A 50 23.22 20.08 -34.91
C GLN A 50 24.15 20.00 -33.71
N SER A 51 25.42 19.79 -34.03
CA SER A 51 26.61 19.72 -33.18
C SER A 51 27.46 20.97 -33.45
N SER A 52 28.04 21.55 -32.39
CA SER A 52 29.23 22.44 -32.26
C SER A 52 28.96 23.45 -31.13
N GLY A 53 29.88 23.81 -30.23
CA GLY A 53 31.32 23.57 -30.15
C GLY A 53 31.87 23.97 -28.76
N GLU A 54 33.19 23.85 -28.65
CA GLU A 54 34.07 23.87 -27.49
C GLU A 54 34.29 25.22 -26.78
N GLY A 55 34.88 25.13 -25.56
CA GLY A 55 35.71 26.15 -24.90
C GLY A 55 35.04 26.81 -23.68
N THR A 56 35.65 26.99 -22.50
CA THR A 56 37.05 26.90 -22.04
C THR A 56 37.04 26.97 -20.50
N LEU A 57 37.91 26.23 -19.81
CA LEU A 57 38.26 26.46 -18.39
C LEU A 57 39.10 27.75 -18.23
N PRO A 58 39.11 28.34 -17.03
CA PRO A 58 40.39 28.42 -16.34
C PRO A 58 40.33 28.08 -14.83
N THR A 59 41.37 27.44 -14.35
CA THR A 59 41.82 27.36 -12.94
C THR A 59 42.77 28.54 -12.63
N PRO A 60 43.53 28.54 -11.52
CA PRO A 60 43.15 28.84 -10.14
C PRO A 60 43.92 30.08 -9.62
N THR A 61 43.63 30.59 -8.41
CA THR A 61 44.58 31.46 -7.70
C THR A 61 44.57 31.18 -6.20
N THR A 62 45.80 30.95 -5.74
CA THR A 62 46.32 30.62 -4.42
C THR A 62 46.62 31.87 -3.60
N GLY A 63 46.62 31.73 -2.27
CA GLY A 63 47.31 32.61 -1.30
C GLY A 63 46.50 32.72 0.00
N GLU A 64 46.75 31.91 1.04
CA GLU A 64 47.82 32.11 2.07
C GLU A 64 47.62 33.42 2.87
N HIS A 65 47.75 33.52 4.19
CA HIS A 65 48.24 32.66 5.26
C HIS A 65 47.88 33.34 6.60
N SER A 66 48.16 32.61 7.68
CA SER A 66 48.36 33.02 9.09
C SER A 66 47.13 33.01 9.98
N SER A 67 47.00 32.15 11.00
CA SER A 67 47.91 31.57 12.01
C SER A 67 47.63 32.18 13.38
N SER A 68 47.66 31.28 14.37
CA SER A 68 47.78 31.47 15.83
C SER A 68 46.47 31.34 16.61
N GLN A 69 46.37 30.71 17.78
CA GLN A 69 47.10 29.66 18.52
C GLN A 69 46.38 29.57 19.89
N ASN A 70 46.37 28.37 20.50
CA ASN A 70 46.29 28.07 21.95
C ASN A 70 44.99 28.37 22.75
N ALA A 71 44.34 27.32 23.29
CA ALA A 71 44.61 26.68 24.60
C ALA A 71 43.36 26.05 25.26
N GLU A 72 43.58 24.88 25.86
CA GLU A 72 42.90 24.19 26.99
C GLU A 72 42.22 25.12 28.03
N ALA A 73 41.22 24.78 28.85
CA ALA A 73 40.43 23.57 29.12
C ALA A 73 39.21 23.95 30.05
N GLU A 74 38.33 22.97 30.26
CA GLU A 74 37.40 22.76 31.40
C GLU A 74 36.10 23.61 31.57
N ASP A 75 35.01 22.94 31.19
CA ASP A 75 33.85 22.54 32.00
C ASP A 75 33.18 23.56 32.95
N LYS A 76 31.92 23.92 32.62
CA LYS A 76 30.81 23.98 33.58
C LYS A 76 29.45 23.95 32.87
N ASN A 77 28.94 22.71 32.80
CA ASN A 77 27.55 22.26 32.89
C ASN A 77 26.49 23.29 33.38
N THR A 78 25.39 23.47 32.61
CA THR A 78 23.98 23.68 33.06
C THR A 78 23.06 23.63 31.82
N PRO A 79 21.87 23.00 31.90
CA PRO A 79 21.35 22.16 30.83
C PRO A 79 20.44 22.92 29.85
N ALA A 80 20.63 22.61 28.56
CA ALA A 80 19.66 22.92 27.53
C ALA A 80 18.55 21.87 27.57
N GLU A 81 17.31 22.36 27.74
CA GLU A 81 16.05 21.66 27.45
C GLU A 81 16.16 20.95 26.10
N SER A 82 16.40 19.65 26.14
CA SER A 82 16.14 18.77 25.02
C SER A 82 14.63 18.67 24.86
N SER A 83 14.12 19.36 23.84
CA SER A 83 12.78 19.14 23.32
C SER A 83 12.63 17.66 23.00
N GLU A 84 11.75 16.99 23.73
CA GLU A 84 11.27 15.66 23.41
C GLU A 84 10.50 15.73 22.09
N THR A 85 11.20 15.48 20.97
CA THR A 85 10.55 15.02 19.74
C THR A 85 10.07 13.61 20.02
N GLY A 86 8.78 13.49 20.35
CA GLY A 86 8.11 12.24 20.69
C GLY A 86 8.07 11.29 19.51
N THR A 87 9.08 10.43 19.39
CA THR A 87 8.97 9.18 18.65
C THR A 87 8.03 8.29 19.45
N LEU A 88 6.75 8.21 19.07
CA LEU A 88 5.81 7.27 19.66
C LEU A 88 6.28 5.85 19.32
N SER A 89 7.03 5.25 20.22
CA SER A 89 7.36 3.83 20.15
C SER A 89 6.06 3.04 20.29
N PRO A 90 5.62 2.26 19.28
CA PRO A 90 4.34 1.54 19.33
C PRO A 90 4.22 0.57 20.52
N THR A 91 5.36 0.15 21.10
CA THR A 91 5.46 -0.65 22.33
C THR A 91 4.99 0.09 23.60
N ALA A 92 4.89 1.42 23.57
CA ALA A 92 4.49 2.22 24.74
C ALA A 92 2.96 2.33 24.92
N THR A 93 2.17 1.88 23.93
CA THR A 93 0.71 1.98 23.99
C THR A 93 0.15 0.83 24.82
N ASP A 94 -0.75 1.14 25.76
CA ASP A 94 -1.42 0.10 26.56
C ASP A 94 -2.22 -0.85 25.65
N PRO A 95 -1.89 -2.16 25.59
CA PRO A 95 -2.58 -3.11 24.73
C PRO A 95 -4.08 -3.20 25.04
N GLN A 96 -4.51 -2.91 26.27
CA GLN A 96 -5.92 -2.91 26.64
C GLN A 96 -6.71 -1.78 25.94
N GLN A 97 -6.08 -0.62 25.72
CA GLN A 97 -6.69 0.47 24.96
C GLN A 97 -6.87 0.08 23.50
N LEU A 98 -5.85 -0.55 22.90
CA LEU A 98 -5.90 -1.05 21.52
C LEU A 98 -7.00 -2.10 21.32
N ILE A 99 -7.13 -3.06 22.26
CA ILE A 99 -8.19 -4.07 22.25
C ILE A 99 -9.57 -3.41 22.37
N THR A 100 -9.71 -2.43 23.25
CA THR A 100 -10.97 -1.71 23.46
C THR A 100 -11.39 -0.99 22.19
N GLU A 101 -10.47 -0.29 21.54
CA GLU A 101 -10.70 0.41 20.28
C GLU A 101 -11.10 -0.55 19.15
N LEU A 102 -10.36 -1.64 18.97
CA LEU A 102 -10.66 -2.62 17.91
C LEU A 102 -11.99 -3.35 18.17
N ASN A 103 -12.31 -3.68 19.42
CA ASN A 103 -13.60 -4.28 19.78
C ASN A 103 -14.76 -3.28 19.60
N ALA A 104 -14.55 -1.99 19.86
CA ALA A 104 -15.55 -0.96 19.60
C ALA A 104 -15.86 -0.87 18.11
N PHE A 105 -14.85 -1.00 17.25
CA PHE A 105 -15.06 -1.05 15.79
C PHE A 105 -15.86 -2.28 15.35
N TYR A 106 -15.54 -3.48 15.85
CA TYR A 106 -16.35 -4.66 15.54
C TYR A 106 -17.80 -4.52 16.01
N THR A 107 -18.00 -3.96 17.20
CA THR A 107 -19.34 -3.68 17.74
C THR A 107 -20.09 -2.68 16.86
N HIS A 108 -19.41 -1.63 16.41
CA HIS A 108 -19.95 -0.68 15.45
C HIS A 108 -20.38 -1.35 14.15
N LEU A 109 -19.53 -2.23 13.56
CA LEU A 109 -19.86 -2.99 12.35
C LEU A 109 -21.13 -3.84 12.56
N ASP A 110 -21.22 -4.59 13.65
CA ASP A 110 -22.37 -5.44 13.96
C ASP A 110 -23.69 -4.66 14.09
N GLN A 111 -23.62 -3.36 14.37
CA GLN A 111 -24.79 -2.48 14.47
C GLN A 111 -25.20 -1.85 13.13
N GLN A 112 -24.34 -1.87 12.11
CA GLN A 112 -24.62 -1.19 10.85
C GLN A 112 -25.70 -1.89 10.04
N ALA A 113 -26.64 -1.11 9.48
CA ALA A 113 -27.73 -1.64 8.69
C ALA A 113 -27.23 -2.43 7.46
N TYR A 114 -26.18 -1.93 6.79
CA TYR A 114 -25.63 -2.56 5.59
C TYR A 114 -24.97 -3.93 5.88
N MET A 115 -24.54 -4.18 7.12
CA MET A 115 -23.95 -5.45 7.50
C MET A 115 -24.99 -6.57 7.57
N ARG A 116 -26.28 -6.22 7.80
CA ARG A 116 -27.39 -7.18 7.75
C ARG A 116 -27.59 -7.75 6.35
N ASP A 117 -27.42 -6.92 5.32
CA ASP A 117 -27.55 -7.34 3.92
C ASP A 117 -26.46 -8.34 3.49
N PHE A 118 -25.31 -8.31 4.16
CA PHE A 118 -24.24 -9.28 3.93
C PHE A 118 -24.49 -10.65 4.59
N GLY A 119 -25.43 -10.74 5.53
CA GLY A 119 -25.86 -12.01 6.11
C GLY A 119 -24.74 -12.79 6.80
N LEU A 120 -23.85 -12.11 7.54
CA LEU A 120 -22.82 -12.77 8.34
C LEU A 120 -23.49 -13.74 9.34
N LYS A 121 -22.94 -14.97 9.41
CA LYS A 121 -23.47 -16.05 10.26
C LYS A 121 -23.04 -15.92 11.72
N GLU A 122 -22.05 -15.10 11.98
CA GLU A 122 -21.43 -14.89 13.28
C GLU A 122 -21.01 -13.42 13.43
N PRO A 123 -20.71 -12.95 14.66
CA PRO A 123 -20.29 -11.57 14.89
C PRO A 123 -19.05 -11.19 14.06
N SER A 124 -18.98 -9.92 13.66
CA SER A 124 -17.90 -9.39 12.80
C SER A 124 -16.52 -9.71 13.37
N LYS A 125 -16.33 -9.58 14.69
CA LYS A 125 -15.07 -9.92 15.38
C LYS A 125 -14.63 -11.34 15.04
N THR A 126 -15.50 -12.32 15.24
CA THR A 126 -15.18 -13.74 15.01
C THR A 126 -14.94 -14.02 13.54
N HIS A 127 -15.81 -13.50 12.66
CA HIS A 127 -15.73 -13.70 11.22
C HIS A 127 -14.40 -13.17 10.65
N PHE A 128 -14.08 -11.91 10.92
CA PHE A 128 -12.88 -11.27 10.38
C PHE A 128 -11.59 -11.81 11.00
N SER A 129 -11.62 -12.23 12.26
CA SER A 129 -10.45 -12.89 12.86
C SER A 129 -10.13 -14.22 12.16
N LYS A 130 -11.15 -15.02 11.80
CA LYS A 130 -10.94 -16.24 11.01
C LYS A 130 -10.41 -15.94 9.60
N LEU A 131 -10.92 -14.91 8.94
CA LEU A 131 -10.43 -14.51 7.62
C LEU A 131 -8.98 -14.05 7.67
N LEU A 132 -8.62 -13.29 8.70
CA LEU A 132 -7.26 -12.83 8.91
C LEU A 132 -6.31 -13.98 9.21
N GLN A 133 -6.69 -14.93 10.06
CA GLN A 133 -5.91 -16.15 10.26
C GLN A 133 -5.73 -16.93 8.95
N LYS A 134 -6.80 -17.06 8.15
CA LYS A 134 -6.73 -17.71 6.83
C LYS A 134 -5.73 -17.03 5.89
N LEU A 135 -5.63 -15.70 5.93
CA LEU A 135 -4.62 -14.96 5.16
C LEU A 135 -3.21 -15.21 5.67
N ILE A 136 -3.03 -15.17 6.99
CA ILE A 136 -1.74 -15.43 7.65
C ILE A 136 -1.24 -16.84 7.29
N ASP A 137 -2.11 -17.84 7.31
CA ASP A 137 -1.80 -19.23 6.98
C ASP A 137 -1.50 -19.45 5.48
N ASN A 138 -1.77 -18.45 4.64
CA ASN A 138 -1.61 -18.53 3.18
C ASN A 138 -0.94 -17.25 2.66
N PRO A 139 0.35 -17.00 2.97
CA PRO A 139 1.06 -15.81 2.52
C PRO A 139 1.25 -15.79 0.99
N PRO A 140 1.37 -14.60 0.38
CA PRO A 140 1.67 -14.44 -1.04
C PRO A 140 3.12 -14.83 -1.36
N VAL A 141 3.44 -15.05 -2.63
CA VAL A 141 4.81 -15.31 -3.07
C VAL A 141 5.52 -14.00 -3.39
N VAL A 142 6.53 -13.62 -2.63
CA VAL A 142 7.17 -12.29 -2.77
C VAL A 142 8.37 -12.33 -3.74
N ILE A 143 9.25 -13.30 -3.58
CA ILE A 143 10.51 -13.38 -4.34
C ILE A 143 10.24 -13.93 -5.74
N ARG A 144 10.86 -13.30 -6.75
CA ARG A 144 10.87 -13.78 -8.15
C ARG A 144 9.46 -14.00 -8.73
N GLU A 145 8.49 -13.18 -8.33
CA GLU A 145 7.11 -13.23 -8.84
C GLU A 145 7.06 -13.19 -10.37
N THR A 146 7.94 -12.40 -11.00
CA THR A 146 7.99 -12.18 -12.44
C THR A 146 8.65 -13.30 -13.24
N ASP A 147 9.32 -14.23 -12.56
CA ASP A 147 10.03 -15.34 -13.23
C ASP A 147 9.05 -16.41 -13.73
N ASP A 148 7.86 -16.46 -13.14
CA ASP A 148 6.81 -17.41 -13.48
C ASP A 148 5.46 -16.71 -13.64
N LEU A 149 4.92 -16.75 -14.85
CA LEU A 149 3.61 -16.18 -15.18
C LEU A 149 2.51 -16.74 -14.25
N LEU A 150 2.59 -18.02 -13.88
CA LEU A 150 1.59 -18.62 -12.99
C LEU A 150 1.65 -18.00 -11.58
N THR A 151 2.84 -17.73 -11.06
CA THR A 151 3.05 -17.04 -9.78
C THR A 151 2.52 -15.61 -9.81
N LEU A 152 2.82 -14.85 -10.87
CA LEU A 152 2.24 -13.52 -11.07
C LEU A 152 0.69 -13.56 -11.11
N LEU A 153 0.10 -14.53 -11.82
CA LEU A 153 -1.36 -14.69 -11.87
C LEU A 153 -1.94 -15.10 -10.51
N LYS A 154 -1.23 -15.94 -9.73
CA LYS A 154 -1.65 -16.30 -8.36
C LYS A 154 -1.66 -15.09 -7.45
N ASN A 155 -0.60 -14.29 -7.47
CA ASN A 155 -0.49 -13.09 -6.65
C ASN A 155 -1.52 -12.03 -7.01
N THR A 156 -1.75 -11.78 -8.30
CA THR A 156 -2.78 -10.81 -8.75
C THR A 156 -4.21 -11.20 -8.35
N ALA A 157 -4.46 -12.49 -8.10
CA ALA A 157 -5.72 -13.05 -7.61
C ALA A 157 -5.67 -13.50 -6.13
N HIS A 158 -4.59 -13.21 -5.39
CA HIS A 158 -4.31 -13.75 -4.05
C HIS A 158 -5.49 -13.68 -3.08
N PHE A 159 -5.97 -12.47 -2.77
CA PHE A 159 -7.07 -12.29 -1.82
C PHE A 159 -8.37 -12.98 -2.27
N TYR A 160 -8.68 -13.00 -3.57
CA TYR A 160 -9.88 -13.69 -4.05
C TYR A 160 -9.77 -15.21 -3.89
N ARG A 161 -8.58 -15.78 -4.13
CA ARG A 161 -8.31 -17.22 -3.99
C ARG A 161 -8.43 -17.67 -2.53
N ILE A 162 -7.93 -16.86 -1.60
CA ILE A 162 -7.94 -17.20 -0.18
C ILE A 162 -9.28 -16.87 0.47
N LEU A 163 -9.82 -15.68 0.22
CA LEU A 163 -10.99 -15.20 0.95
C LEU A 163 -12.32 -15.60 0.35
N ASP A 164 -12.41 -15.96 -0.94
CA ASP A 164 -13.66 -16.10 -1.71
C ASP A 164 -14.36 -14.78 -2.09
N LYS A 165 -15.37 -14.88 -2.96
CA LYS A 165 -16.06 -13.73 -3.54
C LYS A 165 -16.93 -13.01 -2.50
N GLU A 166 -17.60 -13.79 -1.68
CA GLU A 166 -18.55 -13.33 -0.68
C GLU A 166 -17.81 -12.46 0.33
N ASN A 167 -16.71 -12.95 0.90
CA ASN A 167 -15.90 -12.20 1.86
C ASN A 167 -15.24 -10.97 1.23
N ILE A 168 -14.76 -11.06 -0.01
CA ILE A 168 -14.24 -9.89 -0.73
C ILE A 168 -15.31 -8.82 -0.93
N THR A 169 -16.56 -9.22 -1.15
CA THR A 169 -17.69 -8.29 -1.30
C THR A 169 -17.99 -7.58 0.01
N VAL A 170 -18.01 -8.32 1.13
CA VAL A 170 -18.18 -7.73 2.48
C VAL A 170 -17.06 -6.75 2.80
N LEU A 171 -15.79 -7.14 2.62
CA LEU A 171 -14.63 -6.29 2.91
C LEU A 171 -14.62 -5.01 2.09
N LYS A 172 -14.94 -5.09 0.79
CA LYS A 172 -15.13 -3.89 -0.05
C LYS A 172 -16.25 -3.01 0.50
N GLY A 173 -17.38 -3.63 0.87
CA GLY A 173 -18.52 -2.92 1.41
C GLY A 173 -18.21 -2.14 2.70
N ILE A 174 -17.35 -2.69 3.57
CA ILE A 174 -16.87 -2.03 4.78
C ILE A 174 -15.91 -0.89 4.41
N LEU A 175 -14.91 -1.15 3.55
CA LEU A 175 -13.94 -0.13 3.13
C LEU A 175 -14.62 1.09 2.48
N ASP A 176 -15.69 0.87 1.72
CA ASP A 176 -16.43 1.95 1.06
C ASP A 176 -17.26 2.80 2.04
N ARG A 177 -17.79 2.20 3.11
CA ARG A 177 -18.73 2.85 4.04
C ARG A 177 -18.08 3.39 5.31
N ASP A 178 -17.06 2.68 5.81
CA ASP A 178 -16.32 3.00 7.03
C ASP A 178 -14.91 3.50 6.74
N ARG A 179 -14.70 4.12 5.57
CA ARG A 179 -13.41 4.66 5.13
C ARG A 179 -12.72 5.54 6.18
N LYS A 180 -13.49 6.31 6.96
CA LYS A 180 -12.96 7.23 7.98
C LYS A 180 -12.30 6.51 9.17
N SER A 181 -12.69 5.28 9.46
CA SER A 181 -12.05 4.50 10.53
C SER A 181 -10.82 3.75 10.05
N PHE A 182 -10.62 3.59 8.74
CA PHE A 182 -9.57 2.72 8.18
C PHE A 182 -8.17 3.03 8.72
N GLU A 183 -7.77 4.30 8.72
CA GLU A 183 -6.47 4.74 9.25
C GLU A 183 -6.30 4.39 10.73
N GLN A 184 -7.34 4.64 11.53
CA GLN A 184 -7.33 4.34 12.96
C GLN A 184 -7.23 2.84 13.19
N ILE A 185 -8.06 2.03 12.53
CA ILE A 185 -8.07 0.58 12.71
C ILE A 185 -6.74 -0.04 12.29
N LEU A 186 -6.13 0.45 11.21
CA LEU A 186 -4.83 -0.05 10.78
C LEU A 186 -3.72 0.34 11.76
N LYS A 187 -3.77 1.55 12.33
CA LYS A 187 -2.90 1.98 13.44
C LYS A 187 -3.05 1.09 14.67
N THR A 188 -4.28 0.86 15.11
CA THR A 188 -4.59 0.03 16.27
C THR A 188 -4.10 -1.40 16.06
N PHE A 189 -4.36 -1.97 14.88
CA PHE A 189 -3.93 -3.32 14.54
C PHE A 189 -2.41 -3.42 14.46
N TYR A 190 -1.73 -2.45 13.85
CA TYR A 190 -0.27 -2.38 13.83
C TYR A 190 0.32 -2.38 15.25
N GLY A 191 -0.22 -1.56 16.16
CA GLY A 191 0.19 -1.56 17.57
C GLY A 191 0.01 -2.93 18.24
N LEU A 192 -1.10 -3.62 17.97
CA LEU A 192 -1.33 -4.97 18.50
C LEU A 192 -0.34 -6.02 17.96
N THR A 193 0.33 -5.79 16.82
CA THR A 193 1.38 -6.71 16.34
C THR A 193 2.64 -6.73 17.23
N TYR A 194 2.77 -5.79 18.17
CA TYR A 194 3.80 -5.81 19.22
C TYR A 194 3.41 -6.67 20.43
N HIS A 195 2.15 -7.12 20.47
CA HIS A 195 1.53 -7.83 21.59
C HIS A 195 0.84 -9.13 21.12
N PRO A 196 1.59 -10.08 20.54
CA PRO A 196 1.03 -11.28 19.91
C PRO A 196 0.21 -12.16 20.87
N GLU A 197 0.52 -12.13 22.17
CA GLU A 197 -0.24 -12.83 23.22
C GLU A 197 -1.69 -12.35 23.32
N TYR A 198 -1.92 -11.05 23.10
CA TYR A 198 -3.27 -10.48 23.09
C TYR A 198 -4.00 -10.74 21.78
N LEU A 199 -3.29 -10.74 20.65
CA LEU A 199 -3.86 -11.17 19.36
C LEU A 199 -4.38 -12.62 19.45
N GLN A 200 -3.59 -13.51 20.04
CA GLN A 200 -3.99 -14.90 20.23
C GLN A 200 -5.18 -15.02 21.20
N LYS A 201 -5.12 -14.34 22.34
CA LYS A 201 -6.16 -14.43 23.38
C LYS A 201 -7.50 -13.85 22.93
N GLU A 202 -7.49 -12.65 22.34
CA GLU A 202 -8.71 -11.90 22.05
C GLU A 202 -9.32 -12.22 20.68
N TYR A 203 -8.49 -12.61 19.71
CA TYR A 203 -8.91 -12.79 18.32
C TYR A 203 -8.59 -14.19 17.79
N SER A 204 -7.97 -15.07 18.57
CA SER A 204 -7.50 -16.38 18.10
C SER A 204 -6.54 -16.25 16.90
N LEU A 205 -5.75 -15.17 16.87
CA LEU A 205 -4.80 -14.88 15.82
C LEU A 205 -3.39 -15.28 16.26
N THR A 206 -2.83 -16.28 15.56
CA THR A 206 -1.42 -16.61 15.64
C THR A 206 -0.71 -15.87 14.51
N LEU A 207 0.04 -14.83 14.86
CA LEU A 207 0.76 -14.00 13.89
C LEU A 207 2.26 -14.34 13.87
N PRO A 208 2.72 -15.23 12.97
CA PRO A 208 4.14 -15.40 12.71
C PRO A 208 4.70 -14.14 12.04
N LEU A 209 5.85 -13.67 12.50
CA LEU A 209 6.51 -12.47 11.97
C LEU A 209 6.78 -12.59 10.46
N ASP A 210 7.17 -13.78 9.99
CA ASP A 210 7.43 -14.04 8.57
C ASP A 210 6.21 -13.75 7.69
N ALA A 211 5.00 -14.14 8.11
CA ALA A 211 3.79 -13.85 7.32
C ALA A 211 3.49 -12.34 7.28
N LEU A 212 3.74 -11.62 8.38
CA LEU A 212 3.57 -10.17 8.41
C LEU A 212 4.57 -9.49 7.45
N HIS A 213 5.82 -9.96 7.45
CA HIS A 213 6.86 -9.50 6.52
C HIS A 213 6.50 -9.82 5.07
N ASP A 214 5.98 -11.01 4.78
CA ASP A 214 5.56 -11.43 3.45
C ASP A 214 4.45 -10.52 2.90
N TYR A 215 3.47 -10.14 3.72
CA TYR A 215 2.41 -9.22 3.28
C TYR A 215 2.93 -7.79 3.09
N ALA A 216 3.80 -7.30 3.97
CA ALA A 216 4.41 -5.97 3.78
C ALA A 216 5.23 -5.91 2.49
N ALA A 217 6.08 -6.91 2.28
CA ALA A 217 6.86 -7.09 1.08
C ALA A 217 6.00 -7.24 -0.18
N PHE A 218 4.92 -8.01 -0.09
CA PHE A 218 3.95 -8.16 -1.17
C PHE A 218 3.41 -6.80 -1.62
N PHE A 219 2.96 -5.96 -0.69
CA PHE A 219 2.42 -4.66 -1.03
C PHE A 219 3.45 -3.69 -1.62
N LEU A 220 4.69 -3.70 -1.11
CA LEU A 220 5.73 -2.75 -1.52
C LEU A 220 6.50 -3.17 -2.77
N ASN A 221 6.69 -4.47 -3.02
CA ASN A 221 7.65 -4.95 -4.01
C ASN A 221 7.03 -5.80 -5.13
N THR A 222 5.85 -6.39 -4.95
CA THR A 222 5.24 -7.24 -5.99
C THR A 222 4.31 -6.45 -6.91
N ILE A 223 4.16 -6.89 -8.16
CA ILE A 223 3.19 -6.35 -9.11
C ILE A 223 1.77 -6.65 -8.60
N GLY A 224 1.52 -7.87 -8.09
CA GLY A 224 0.23 -8.26 -7.54
C GLY A 224 -0.24 -7.34 -6.41
N GLY A 225 0.62 -7.09 -5.42
CA GLY A 225 0.32 -6.23 -4.27
C GLY A 225 0.09 -4.78 -4.67
N LYS A 226 0.97 -4.21 -5.51
CA LYS A 226 0.79 -2.85 -6.04
C LYS A 226 -0.54 -2.70 -6.78
N LEU A 227 -0.93 -3.68 -7.60
CA LEU A 227 -2.22 -3.65 -8.30
C LEU A 227 -3.42 -3.71 -7.35
N TYR A 228 -3.33 -4.38 -6.19
CA TYR A 228 -4.38 -4.29 -5.17
C TYR A 228 -4.49 -2.88 -4.61
N LEU A 229 -3.36 -2.26 -4.27
CA LEU A 229 -3.32 -0.91 -3.73
C LEU A 229 -3.86 0.12 -4.74
N PHE A 230 -3.47 0.03 -6.01
CA PHE A 230 -3.94 0.96 -7.05
C PHE A 230 -5.45 0.86 -7.36
N ARG A 231 -6.13 -0.18 -6.89
CA ARG A 231 -7.59 -0.32 -6.97
C ARG A 231 -8.32 0.26 -5.75
N ARG A 232 -7.60 0.89 -4.82
CA ARG A 232 -8.13 1.57 -3.64
C ARG A 232 -7.98 3.07 -3.80
N ASP A 233 -8.72 3.82 -2.98
CA ASP A 233 -8.52 5.26 -2.91
C ASP A 233 -7.13 5.58 -2.35
N SER A 234 -6.67 6.80 -2.62
CA SER A 234 -5.32 7.22 -2.25
C SER A 234 -5.06 7.09 -0.75
N ALA A 235 -6.04 7.44 0.10
CA ALA A 235 -5.86 7.36 1.55
C ALA A 235 -5.57 5.93 1.98
N SER A 236 -6.43 4.97 1.62
CA SER A 236 -6.19 3.56 1.98
C SER A 236 -4.87 3.02 1.43
N ARG A 237 -4.48 3.40 0.20
CA ARG A 237 -3.19 2.99 -0.37
C ARG A 237 -2.00 3.55 0.39
N MET A 238 -2.01 4.85 0.73
CA MET A 238 -0.94 5.49 1.49
C MET A 238 -0.83 4.88 2.89
N THR A 239 -1.95 4.67 3.59
CA THR A 239 -1.97 4.07 4.94
C THR A 239 -1.40 2.64 4.92
N VAL A 240 -1.81 1.80 3.96
CA VAL A 240 -1.26 0.43 3.88
C VAL A 240 0.22 0.45 3.54
N SER A 241 0.65 1.34 2.63
CA SER A 241 2.06 1.48 2.27
C SER A 241 2.91 1.93 3.46
N TYR A 242 2.40 2.89 4.25
CA TYR A 242 3.05 3.37 5.47
C TYR A 242 3.29 2.23 6.47
N TYR A 243 2.25 1.49 6.85
CA TYR A 243 2.42 0.40 7.81
C TYR A 243 3.24 -0.77 7.24
N ALA A 244 3.21 -1.01 5.93
CA ALA A 244 4.11 -1.98 5.31
C ALA A 244 5.59 -1.55 5.43
N ILE A 245 5.90 -0.27 5.26
CA ILE A 245 7.25 0.27 5.49
C ILE A 245 7.66 0.06 6.94
N LEU A 246 6.80 0.38 7.90
CA LEU A 246 7.12 0.20 9.32
C LEU A 246 7.37 -1.27 9.69
N VAL A 247 6.60 -2.20 9.12
CA VAL A 247 6.82 -3.65 9.31
C VAL A 247 8.21 -4.07 8.82
N ILE A 248 8.62 -3.65 7.61
CA ILE A 248 9.93 -4.00 7.08
C ILE A 248 11.06 -3.26 7.83
N ASP A 249 10.83 -2.02 8.28
CA ASP A 249 11.80 -1.30 9.10
C ASP A 249 12.05 -2.02 10.44
N ARG A 250 10.99 -2.47 11.09
CA ARG A 250 11.08 -3.31 12.29
C ARG A 250 11.90 -4.58 12.00
N ALA A 251 11.61 -5.25 10.89
CA ALA A 251 12.35 -6.44 10.45
C ALA A 251 13.85 -6.14 10.25
N ASN A 252 14.20 -4.99 9.66
CA ASN A 252 15.59 -4.54 9.50
C ASN A 252 16.27 -4.30 10.86
N GLN A 253 15.59 -3.65 11.80
CA GLN A 253 16.14 -3.39 13.15
C GLN A 253 16.42 -4.68 13.92
N GLU A 254 15.57 -5.70 13.76
CA GLU A 254 15.74 -7.02 14.37
C GLU A 254 16.78 -7.88 13.63
N GLY A 255 17.40 -7.38 12.55
CA GLY A 255 18.34 -8.12 11.71
C GLY A 255 17.69 -9.24 10.89
N ASN A 256 16.37 -9.20 10.75
CA ASN A 256 15.55 -10.24 10.13
C ASN A 256 14.70 -9.69 8.97
N ASN A 257 15.35 -9.14 7.93
CA ASN A 257 14.69 -8.82 6.67
C ASN A 257 14.89 -9.98 5.67
N PRO A 258 13.97 -10.97 5.65
CA PRO A 258 14.18 -12.22 4.91
C PRO A 258 14.29 -12.00 3.39
N HIS A 259 13.70 -10.92 2.89
CA HIS A 259 13.61 -10.62 1.45
C HIS A 259 14.65 -9.60 0.99
N GLY A 260 15.46 -9.03 1.89
CA GLY A 260 16.47 -8.02 1.55
C GLY A 260 15.88 -6.77 0.89
N ILE A 261 14.66 -6.38 1.30
CA ILE A 261 13.94 -5.26 0.68
C ILE A 261 14.60 -3.94 1.01
N ASP A 262 14.98 -3.21 -0.03
CA ASP A 262 15.40 -1.81 0.06
C ASP A 262 14.19 -0.90 0.23
N LEU A 263 14.12 -0.22 1.38
CA LEU A 263 13.02 0.67 1.73
C LEU A 263 13.13 2.06 1.10
N ARG A 264 14.32 2.51 0.68
CA ARG A 264 14.54 3.90 0.23
C ARG A 264 13.57 4.33 -0.88
N PRO A 265 13.35 3.53 -1.95
CA PRO A 265 12.42 3.93 -3.00
C PRO A 265 10.96 4.00 -2.52
N ALA A 266 10.57 3.14 -1.58
CA ALA A 266 9.22 3.11 -1.03
C ALA A 266 8.98 4.32 -0.10
N ILE A 267 9.97 4.68 0.72
CA ILE A 267 9.94 5.85 1.60
C ILE A 267 9.83 7.12 0.75
N ASP A 268 10.73 7.33 -0.22
CA ASP A 268 10.74 8.52 -1.07
C ASP A 268 9.43 8.69 -1.83
N SER A 269 8.94 7.61 -2.45
CA SER A 269 7.68 7.64 -3.21
C SER A 269 6.48 7.93 -2.32
N LEU A 270 6.47 7.43 -1.08
CA LEU A 270 5.34 7.64 -0.17
C LEU A 270 5.34 9.06 0.41
N ILE A 271 6.51 9.62 0.74
CA ILE A 271 6.64 11.02 1.16
C ILE A 271 6.07 11.93 0.08
N GLU A 272 6.58 11.80 -1.16
CA GLU A 272 6.13 12.62 -2.29
C GLU A 272 4.60 12.53 -2.47
N GLU A 273 4.04 11.32 -2.35
CA GLU A 273 2.62 11.13 -2.51
C GLU A 273 1.77 11.75 -1.40
N ILE A 274 2.16 11.58 -0.14
CA ILE A 274 1.45 12.13 1.01
C ILE A 274 1.50 13.67 0.98
N GLU A 275 2.62 14.25 0.55
CA GLU A 275 2.74 15.70 0.38
C GLU A 275 1.79 16.24 -0.69
N ASN A 276 1.73 15.57 -1.84
CA ASN A 276 0.95 16.01 -2.99
C ASN A 276 -0.56 15.74 -2.84
N THR A 277 -0.92 14.55 -2.36
CA THR A 277 -2.30 14.04 -2.40
C THR A 277 -2.86 13.59 -1.04
N GLY A 278 -2.03 13.58 0.01
CA GLY A 278 -2.35 13.11 1.36
C GLY A 278 -3.18 14.05 2.24
N LYS A 279 -3.75 15.13 1.70
CA LYS A 279 -4.51 16.14 2.47
C LYS A 279 -5.69 15.58 3.27
N ASN A 280 -6.18 14.41 2.89
CA ASN A 280 -7.36 13.78 3.48
C ASN A 280 -7.00 12.73 4.55
N LEU A 281 -5.71 12.48 4.79
CA LEU A 281 -5.23 11.55 5.81
C LEU A 281 -5.40 12.16 7.19
N LYS A 282 -6.03 11.41 8.10
CA LYS A 282 -6.21 11.82 9.50
C LYS A 282 -4.86 11.98 10.21
N PHE A 283 -3.89 11.12 9.92
CA PHE A 283 -2.58 11.11 10.57
C PHE A 283 -1.46 11.58 9.64
N ARG A 284 -1.78 12.49 8.71
CA ARG A 284 -0.83 12.96 7.69
C ARG A 284 0.52 13.38 8.25
N ASP A 285 0.50 14.24 9.26
CA ASP A 285 1.72 14.85 9.80
C ASP A 285 2.55 13.81 10.56
N GLU A 286 1.90 12.96 11.38
CA GLU A 286 2.55 11.81 12.03
C GLU A 286 3.21 10.88 11.01
N TYR A 287 2.56 10.61 9.87
CA TYR A 287 3.15 9.77 8.82
C TYR A 287 4.37 10.43 8.17
N LEU A 288 4.29 11.72 7.86
CA LEU A 288 5.42 12.43 7.26
C LEU A 288 6.61 12.53 8.19
N ASP A 289 6.40 12.89 9.46
CA ASP A 289 7.46 13.00 10.45
C ASP A 289 8.22 11.67 10.58
N ASN A 290 7.50 10.56 10.77
CA ASN A 290 8.12 9.23 10.84
C ASN A 290 8.82 8.83 9.54
N LEU A 291 8.25 9.15 8.37
CA LEU A 291 8.88 8.81 7.09
C LEU A 291 10.15 9.64 6.84
N TYR A 292 10.20 10.89 7.28
CA TYR A 292 11.40 11.72 7.22
C TYR A 292 12.50 11.18 8.13
N ASP A 293 12.17 10.80 9.36
CA ASP A 293 13.12 10.13 10.27
C ASP A 293 13.68 8.83 9.65
N LEU A 294 12.81 8.02 9.02
CA LEU A 294 13.24 6.83 8.31
C LEU A 294 14.12 7.16 7.09
N LYS A 295 13.78 8.21 6.34
CA LYS A 295 14.60 8.65 5.21
C LYS A 295 16.01 9.03 5.66
N GLU A 296 16.15 9.76 6.76
CA GLU A 296 17.46 10.08 7.34
C GLU A 296 18.21 8.83 7.79
N LYS A 297 17.50 7.88 8.43
CA LYS A 297 18.08 6.61 8.88
C LYS A 297 18.66 5.75 7.76
N TYR A 298 18.05 5.76 6.58
CA TYR A 298 18.46 4.92 5.43
C TYR A 298 19.28 5.67 4.36
N ASN A 299 19.59 6.95 4.57
CA ASN A 299 20.40 7.77 3.65
C ASN A 299 21.89 7.43 3.68
#